data_AF-A0AAD8RX70-F1
#
_entry.id   AF-A0AAD8RX70-F1
#
_cell.length_a   1.000
_cell.length_b   1.000
_cell.length_c   1.000
_cell.angle_alpha   90.00
_cell.angle_beta   90.00
_cell.angle_gamma   90.00
#
_symmetry.space_group_name_H-M   'P 1'
#
loop_
_entity.id
_entity.type
_entity.pdbx_description
1 polymer ?
#
loop_
_entity_poly.entity_id
_entity_poly.type
_entity_poly.pdbx_seq_one_letter_code
_entity_poly.pdbx_strand_id
1 'polypeptide(L)'
;MLLRQPRPRQRLLRQAQPRARHHQANSTEGAKLTAQELVVVVTASTPSGSQSLVLHAGRSPLWPSTLDARKRLFEELLWEHRDLAEAHSKCEALPEASFEDLNAQLSALKGEKERLVLEHRKALDAQEVVIAGLKDQAMQAELRHSRELKEAKAAAEAKLDESFKEFTNSSAVLRAELEEETVARKAAQDRIATLTTDQAEYDRLVMQTDAVALRLFPDSQPHAHKKVTERRAEQAMSNPDAPWDAYDHLVALSARVQHMRAVDRHLVDLPDRAMEIFKELWPEEDVPVNVTLISDRLKDACRRIREWKCSAARAGADAALRVACSWYEDLDLDAFHSLRGDAPTDKDPVLTAKRQDRAYRIAECAHIRTFIPPPPDVKDALTDDEEEVEDEEDEEAGEGDAPPEEGNVPPEAPGAGPHPPVV
;
A
#
# COMPACT_ATOMS: atom_id res chain seq x y z
N MET A 1 -38.46 -27.74 21.82
CA MET A 1 -38.33 -26.61 20.87
C MET A 1 -36.92 -26.05 21.00
N LEU A 2 -36.04 -26.40 20.07
CA LEU A 2 -34.63 -25.97 20.04
C LEU A 2 -34.46 -24.99 18.87
N LEU A 3 -34.27 -23.71 19.17
CA LEU A 3 -34.03 -22.66 18.17
C LEU A 3 -32.55 -22.66 17.78
N ARG A 4 -32.26 -23.15 16.56
CA ARG A 4 -30.96 -23.05 15.91
C ARG A 4 -30.71 -21.63 15.41
N GLN A 5 -29.63 -21.02 15.89
CA GLN A 5 -29.03 -19.80 15.32
C GLN A 5 -28.35 -20.09 13.97
N PRO A 6 -28.42 -19.21 12.96
CA PRO A 6 -27.69 -19.36 11.70
C PRO A 6 -26.25 -18.82 11.81
N ARG A 7 -25.28 -19.59 11.29
CA ARG A 7 -23.87 -19.19 11.16
C ARG A 7 -23.68 -18.19 9.99
N PRO A 8 -22.82 -17.18 10.12
CA PRO A 8 -22.43 -16.33 8.99
C PRO A 8 -21.40 -17.03 8.09
N ARG A 9 -21.63 -16.97 6.78
CA ARG A 9 -20.69 -17.39 5.74
C ARG A 9 -19.59 -16.34 5.60
N GLN A 10 -18.35 -16.71 5.95
CA GLN A 10 -17.16 -15.96 5.58
C GLN A 10 -16.97 -16.02 4.06
N ARG A 11 -17.07 -14.87 3.39
CA ARG A 11 -16.72 -14.70 1.98
C ARG A 11 -15.28 -14.21 1.94
N LEU A 12 -14.36 -15.09 1.56
CA LEU A 12 -12.95 -14.78 1.27
C LEU A 12 -12.88 -13.78 0.11
N LEU A 13 -12.65 -12.50 0.44
CA LEU A 13 -12.22 -11.47 -0.51
C LEU A 13 -10.72 -11.66 -0.75
N ARG A 14 -10.37 -12.24 -1.90
CA ARG A 14 -9.00 -12.17 -2.45
C ARG A 14 -8.73 -10.72 -2.85
N GLN A 15 -7.85 -10.06 -2.09
CA GLN A 15 -7.21 -8.81 -2.49
C GLN A 15 -6.33 -9.08 -3.73
N ALA A 16 -6.65 -8.39 -4.83
CA ALA A 16 -5.75 -8.24 -5.96
C ALA A 16 -4.93 -6.95 -5.73
N GLN A 17 -3.61 -7.10 -5.53
CA GLN A 17 -2.67 -5.98 -5.54
C GLN A 17 -2.47 -5.47 -6.98
N PRO A 18 -2.49 -4.15 -7.23
CA PRO A 18 -1.99 -3.61 -8.48
C PRO A 18 -0.47 -3.46 -8.41
N ARG A 19 0.25 -4.17 -9.30
CA ARG A 19 1.66 -3.91 -9.59
C ARG A 19 1.78 -2.61 -10.37
N ALA A 20 2.19 -1.54 -9.69
CA ALA A 20 2.71 -0.35 -10.33
C ALA A 20 4.03 -0.69 -11.04
N ARG A 21 4.04 -0.63 -12.37
CA ARG A 21 5.29 -0.56 -13.15
C ARG A 21 5.55 0.91 -13.48
N HIS A 22 6.62 1.42 -12.91
CA HIS A 22 7.27 2.64 -13.36
C HIS A 22 7.68 2.48 -14.83
N HIS A 23 7.09 3.29 -15.72
CA HIS A 23 7.77 3.69 -16.95
C HIS A 23 8.07 5.19 -16.89
N GLN A 24 9.36 5.42 -16.73
CA GLN A 24 10.09 6.67 -16.82
C GLN A 24 9.99 7.17 -18.27
N ALA A 25 9.22 8.23 -18.50
CA ALA A 25 9.24 8.96 -19.76
C ALA A 25 10.32 10.05 -19.65
N ASN A 26 11.51 9.75 -20.16
CA ASN A 26 12.51 10.77 -20.45
C ASN A 26 12.21 11.41 -21.81
N SER A 27 12.10 12.72 -21.76
CA SER A 27 12.17 13.68 -22.87
C SER A 27 13.55 13.65 -23.53
N THR A 28 13.59 13.75 -24.87
CA THR A 28 14.59 14.46 -25.71
C THR A 28 14.08 14.35 -27.16
N GLU A 29 13.62 15.44 -27.75
CA GLU A 29 14.37 16.38 -28.60
C GLU A 29 14.56 15.92 -30.05
N GLY A 30 14.39 16.90 -30.95
CA GLY A 30 14.17 16.72 -32.37
C GLY A 30 15.36 16.20 -33.17
N ALA A 31 15.05 15.69 -34.36
CA ALA A 31 15.96 15.73 -35.49
C ALA A 31 15.16 15.86 -36.80
N LYS A 32 15.41 16.96 -37.51
CA LYS A 32 15.15 17.15 -38.95
C LYS A 32 16.03 16.19 -39.75
N LEU A 33 15.49 15.51 -40.77
CA LEU A 33 16.21 15.02 -41.97
C LEU A 33 15.15 14.88 -43.10
N THR A 34 15.07 15.76 -44.10
CA THR A 34 15.82 15.80 -45.40
C THR A 34 15.99 14.46 -46.13
N ALA A 35 15.36 14.42 -47.31
CA ALA A 35 15.58 13.64 -48.53
C ALA A 35 16.63 12.52 -48.58
N GLN A 36 16.26 11.38 -49.18
CA GLN A 36 17.01 10.75 -50.28
C GLN A 36 16.22 9.63 -50.97
N GLU A 37 16.38 9.60 -52.30
CA GLU A 37 16.05 8.50 -53.20
C GLU A 37 16.65 7.17 -52.72
N LEU A 38 15.92 6.07 -52.95
CA LEU A 38 16.54 4.77 -53.07
C LEU A 38 15.81 3.91 -54.11
N VAL A 39 16.40 3.95 -55.29
CA VAL A 39 16.36 2.91 -56.32
C VAL A 39 16.83 1.59 -55.70
N VAL A 40 16.02 0.54 -55.79
CA VAL A 40 16.50 -0.84 -55.59
C VAL A 40 16.45 -1.56 -56.92
N VAL A 41 17.65 -1.69 -57.47
CA VAL A 41 18.07 -2.63 -58.50
C VAL A 41 18.01 -4.05 -57.93
N VAL A 42 17.40 -4.98 -58.65
CA VAL A 42 17.66 -6.42 -58.48
C VAL A 42 18.34 -6.90 -59.76
N THR A 43 19.63 -7.20 -59.65
CA THR A 43 20.47 -7.82 -60.68
C THR A 43 20.32 -9.33 -60.71
N ALA A 44 20.64 -9.86 -61.89
CA ALA A 44 20.44 -11.21 -62.38
C ALA A 44 21.26 -12.32 -61.70
N SER A 45 20.81 -13.57 -61.93
CA SER A 45 21.73 -14.68 -62.18
C SER A 45 21.03 -15.74 -63.04
N THR A 46 21.55 -15.97 -64.24
CA THR A 46 21.36 -17.18 -65.06
C THR A 46 22.14 -18.35 -64.44
N PRO A 47 21.93 -19.59 -64.90
CA PRO A 47 22.93 -20.10 -65.84
C PRO A 47 22.40 -21.05 -66.92
N SER A 48 23.23 -21.20 -67.93
CA SER A 48 23.41 -22.40 -68.76
C SER A 48 22.35 -22.68 -69.83
N GLY A 49 22.66 -22.78 -71.13
CA GLY A 49 23.96 -22.98 -71.77
C GLY A 49 23.86 -24.17 -72.71
N SER A 50 23.87 -23.91 -74.02
CA SER A 50 24.43 -24.71 -75.14
C SER A 50 24.12 -23.91 -76.42
N GLN A 51 25.07 -23.20 -77.04
CA GLN A 51 26.16 -23.72 -77.90
C GLN A 51 25.58 -24.59 -79.02
N SER A 52 26.02 -24.57 -80.28
CA SER A 52 27.03 -23.86 -81.06
C SER A 52 26.97 -24.57 -82.42
N LEU A 53 26.89 -23.87 -83.56
CA LEU A 53 27.76 -24.18 -84.69
C LEU A 53 27.74 -23.02 -85.69
N VAL A 54 28.74 -22.16 -85.56
CA VAL A 54 29.34 -21.43 -86.67
C VAL A 54 30.19 -22.44 -87.44
N LEU A 55 30.03 -22.54 -88.77
CA LEU A 55 31.08 -23.04 -89.64
C LEU A 55 31.37 -22.01 -90.73
N HIS A 56 32.62 -21.57 -90.69
CA HIS A 56 33.30 -20.67 -91.59
C HIS A 56 33.62 -21.32 -92.95
N ALA A 57 33.59 -20.47 -93.98
CA ALA A 57 34.57 -20.31 -95.06
C ALA A 57 35.27 -21.53 -95.70
N GLY A 58 35.09 -21.68 -97.03
CA GLY A 58 36.00 -22.42 -97.91
C GLY A 58 36.08 -21.73 -99.27
N ARG A 59 37.24 -21.13 -99.55
CA ARG A 59 37.60 -20.37 -100.76
C ARG A 59 37.76 -21.26 -102.02
N SER A 60 37.39 -20.68 -103.16
CA SER A 60 38.02 -20.66 -104.51
C SER A 60 38.77 -21.89 -105.07
N PRO A 61 38.70 -22.05 -106.40
CA PRO A 61 39.91 -22.29 -107.19
C PRO A 61 40.21 -21.08 -108.09
N LEU A 62 41.15 -20.26 -107.63
CA LEU A 62 41.91 -19.36 -108.50
C LEU A 62 42.85 -20.24 -109.35
N TRP A 63 42.76 -20.04 -110.65
CA TRP A 63 43.52 -20.73 -111.68
C TRP A 63 45.04 -20.49 -111.52
N PRO A 64 45.89 -21.53 -111.54
CA PRO A 64 47.35 -21.36 -111.64
C PRO A 64 47.76 -20.88 -113.04
N SER A 65 48.50 -19.78 -113.07
CA SER A 65 48.91 -18.98 -114.23
C SER A 65 50.33 -19.26 -114.71
N THR A 66 50.81 -20.51 -114.66
CA THR A 66 52.11 -20.90 -115.23
C THR A 66 52.02 -22.21 -116.03
N LEU A 67 52.68 -22.22 -117.20
CA LEU A 67 52.55 -23.22 -118.27
C LEU A 67 52.99 -24.63 -117.85
N ASP A 68 53.82 -24.76 -116.81
CA ASP A 68 54.29 -26.05 -116.29
C ASP A 68 53.32 -26.73 -115.30
N ALA A 69 52.47 -25.98 -114.59
CA ALA A 69 51.45 -26.55 -113.71
C ALA A 69 50.25 -27.12 -114.51
N ARG A 70 49.94 -26.52 -115.67
CA ARG A 70 48.96 -27.06 -116.62
C ARG A 70 49.41 -28.36 -117.27
N LYS A 71 50.72 -28.59 -117.44
CA LYS A 71 51.24 -29.82 -118.03
C LYS A 71 51.05 -31.03 -117.12
N ARG A 72 51.25 -30.88 -115.80
CA ARG A 72 51.02 -31.95 -114.82
C ARG A 72 49.55 -32.27 -114.63
N LEU A 73 48.67 -31.26 -114.53
CA LEU A 73 47.22 -31.49 -114.50
C LEU A 73 46.70 -32.08 -115.81
N PHE A 74 47.33 -31.81 -116.96
CA PHE A 74 46.98 -32.43 -118.24
C PHE A 74 47.47 -33.88 -118.35
N GLU A 75 48.65 -34.21 -117.80
CA GLU A 75 49.10 -35.61 -117.71
C GLU A 75 48.28 -36.44 -116.70
N GLU A 76 47.85 -35.81 -115.60
CA GLU A 76 46.93 -36.41 -114.62
C GLU A 76 45.52 -36.59 -115.21
N LEU A 77 45.00 -35.61 -115.96
CA LEU A 77 43.76 -35.75 -116.72
C LEU A 77 43.88 -36.80 -117.85
N LEU A 78 45.04 -36.96 -118.47
CA LEU A 78 45.25 -37.98 -119.50
C LEU A 78 45.33 -39.38 -118.91
N TRP A 79 45.87 -39.52 -117.69
CA TRP A 79 45.86 -40.79 -116.96
C TRP A 79 44.44 -41.12 -116.48
N GLU A 80 43.70 -40.14 -115.95
CA GLU A 80 42.28 -40.30 -115.63
C GLU A 80 41.43 -40.58 -116.88
N HIS A 81 41.72 -39.97 -118.04
CA HIS A 81 41.04 -40.30 -119.29
C HIS A 81 41.39 -41.68 -119.85
N ARG A 82 42.59 -42.21 -119.52
CA ARG A 82 42.98 -43.58 -119.88
C ARG A 82 42.27 -44.60 -118.99
N ASP A 83 42.20 -44.34 -117.69
CA ASP A 83 41.44 -45.15 -116.74
C ASP A 83 39.92 -45.04 -116.98
N LEU A 84 39.40 -43.88 -117.41
CA LEU A 84 38.01 -43.71 -117.85
C LEU A 84 37.72 -44.39 -119.19
N ALA A 85 38.68 -44.45 -120.12
CA ALA A 85 38.54 -45.19 -121.38
C ALA A 85 38.63 -46.72 -121.16
N GLU A 86 39.44 -47.17 -120.21
CA GLU A 86 39.54 -48.58 -119.82
C GLU A 86 38.34 -49.02 -118.95
N ALA A 87 37.75 -48.10 -118.17
CA ALA A 87 36.46 -48.30 -117.50
C ALA A 87 35.27 -48.27 -118.48
N HIS A 88 35.31 -47.46 -119.55
CA HIS A 88 34.29 -47.50 -120.60
C HIS A 88 34.34 -48.80 -121.43
N SER A 89 35.53 -49.34 -121.69
CA SER A 89 35.68 -50.65 -122.37
C SER A 89 35.23 -51.85 -121.52
N LYS A 90 35.01 -51.68 -120.20
CA LYS A 90 34.51 -52.72 -119.29
C LYS A 90 33.03 -52.56 -118.93
N CYS A 91 32.40 -51.43 -119.25
CA CYS A 91 30.97 -51.20 -119.05
C CYS A 91 30.11 -51.50 -120.30
N GLU A 92 30.75 -51.88 -121.42
CA GLU A 92 30.10 -52.20 -122.71
C GLU A 92 29.98 -53.72 -122.90
N ALA A 93 29.57 -54.44 -121.86
CA ALA A 93 29.22 -55.87 -121.93
C ALA A 93 28.21 -56.26 -120.82
N LEU A 94 26.92 -56.06 -121.14
CA LEU A 94 25.75 -56.78 -120.60
C LEU A 94 25.35 -56.56 -119.12
N PRO A 95 24.07 -56.77 -118.75
CA PRO A 95 22.90 -57.09 -119.58
C PRO A 95 21.84 -55.97 -119.60
N GLU A 96 21.11 -55.85 -120.71
CA GLU A 96 19.91 -55.01 -120.90
C GLU A 96 18.72 -55.37 -119.96
N ALA A 97 18.96 -56.15 -118.91
CA ALA A 97 18.00 -56.48 -117.86
C ALA A 97 18.02 -55.49 -116.67
N SER A 98 18.91 -54.47 -116.65
CA SER A 98 19.01 -53.53 -115.50
C SER A 98 18.38 -52.14 -115.75
N PHE A 99 17.92 -51.83 -116.96
CA PHE A 99 17.21 -50.57 -117.24
C PHE A 99 15.74 -50.65 -116.82
N GLU A 100 15.11 -51.83 -116.91
CA GLU A 100 13.80 -52.08 -116.34
C GLU A 100 13.83 -52.06 -114.81
N ASP A 101 14.87 -52.59 -114.16
CA ASP A 101 15.03 -52.54 -112.69
C ASP A 101 15.27 -51.11 -112.17
N LEU A 102 16.05 -50.29 -112.88
CA LEU A 102 16.24 -48.88 -112.55
C LEU A 102 14.96 -48.06 -112.81
N ASN A 103 14.23 -48.34 -113.88
CA ASN A 103 12.96 -47.67 -114.17
C ASN A 103 11.84 -48.13 -113.20
N ALA A 104 11.90 -49.37 -112.70
CA ALA A 104 11.08 -49.88 -111.62
C ALA A 104 11.44 -49.23 -110.28
N GLN A 105 12.72 -49.02 -109.96
CA GLN A 105 13.16 -48.27 -108.78
C GLN A 105 12.79 -46.80 -108.86
N LEU A 106 12.85 -46.17 -110.02
CA LEU A 106 12.46 -44.78 -110.23
C LEU A 106 10.92 -44.63 -110.11
N SER A 107 10.17 -45.61 -110.59
CA SER A 107 8.72 -45.69 -110.40
C SER A 107 8.34 -45.98 -108.93
N ALA A 108 9.11 -46.82 -108.24
CA ALA A 108 8.94 -47.08 -106.80
C ALA A 108 9.26 -45.84 -105.97
N LEU A 109 10.36 -45.15 -106.26
CA LEU A 109 10.74 -43.88 -105.62
C LEU A 109 9.75 -42.75 -105.93
N LYS A 110 9.18 -42.73 -107.13
CA LYS A 110 8.13 -41.77 -107.49
C LYS A 110 6.85 -42.05 -106.72
N GLY A 111 6.44 -43.31 -106.62
CA GLY A 111 5.32 -43.74 -105.77
C GLY A 111 5.58 -43.46 -104.29
N GLU A 112 6.80 -43.67 -103.82
CA GLU A 112 7.22 -43.41 -102.43
C GLU A 112 7.27 -41.90 -102.14
N LYS A 113 7.74 -41.07 -103.08
CA LYS A 113 7.67 -39.60 -103.00
C LYS A 113 6.22 -39.13 -102.95
N GLU A 114 5.35 -39.66 -103.80
CA GLU A 114 3.92 -39.32 -103.78
C GLU A 114 3.27 -39.77 -102.46
N ARG A 115 3.65 -40.93 -101.93
CA ARG A 115 3.23 -41.41 -100.60
C ARG A 115 3.71 -40.47 -99.49
N LEU A 116 4.98 -40.07 -99.51
CA LEU A 116 5.58 -39.18 -98.52
C LEU A 116 4.97 -37.78 -98.56
N VAL A 117 4.66 -37.26 -99.76
CA VAL A 117 3.96 -35.98 -99.94
C VAL A 117 2.55 -36.06 -99.37
N LEU A 118 1.85 -37.18 -99.58
CA LEU A 118 0.52 -37.39 -99.01
C LEU A 118 0.58 -37.54 -97.49
N GLU A 119 1.56 -38.26 -96.95
CA GLU A 119 1.81 -38.39 -95.51
C GLU A 119 2.18 -37.05 -94.87
N HIS A 120 3.05 -36.26 -95.51
CA HIS A 120 3.41 -34.92 -95.04
C HIS A 120 2.22 -33.97 -95.06
N ARG A 121 1.38 -34.03 -96.11
CA ARG A 121 0.14 -33.25 -96.16
C ARG A 121 -0.84 -33.66 -95.07
N LYS A 122 -1.04 -34.96 -94.85
CA LYS A 122 -1.84 -35.48 -93.72
C LYS A 122 -1.27 -35.06 -92.37
N ALA A 123 0.05 -35.02 -92.22
CA ALA A 123 0.72 -34.57 -91.01
C ALA A 123 0.56 -33.06 -90.79
N LEU A 124 0.59 -32.25 -91.85
CA LEU A 124 0.29 -30.81 -91.80
C LEU A 124 -1.16 -30.56 -91.44
N ASP A 125 -2.11 -31.24 -92.08
CA ASP A 125 -3.53 -31.12 -91.76
C ASP A 125 -3.79 -31.53 -90.29
N ALA A 126 -3.13 -32.59 -89.82
CA ALA A 126 -3.18 -33.00 -88.42
C ALA A 126 -2.54 -31.96 -87.46
N GLN A 127 -1.42 -31.35 -87.85
CA GLN A 127 -0.79 -30.26 -87.09
C GLN A 127 -1.69 -29.02 -87.03
N GLU A 128 -2.35 -28.65 -88.13
CA GLU A 128 -3.28 -27.52 -88.16
C GLU A 128 -4.46 -27.75 -87.20
N VAL A 129 -5.01 -28.97 -87.16
CA VAL A 129 -6.06 -29.34 -86.20
C VAL A 129 -5.57 -29.26 -84.76
N VAL A 130 -4.36 -29.73 -84.47
CA VAL A 130 -3.75 -29.62 -83.13
C VAL A 130 -3.50 -28.16 -82.76
N ILE A 131 -2.98 -27.35 -83.68
CA ILE A 131 -2.73 -25.91 -83.45
C ILE A 131 -4.04 -25.18 -83.20
N ALA A 132 -5.11 -25.47 -83.95
CA ALA A 132 -6.43 -24.91 -83.71
C ALA A 132 -6.97 -25.31 -82.32
N GLY A 133 -6.86 -26.59 -81.96
CA GLY A 133 -7.27 -27.07 -80.64
C GLY A 133 -6.49 -26.42 -79.48
N LEU A 134 -5.17 -26.23 -79.64
CA LEU A 134 -4.35 -25.52 -78.65
C LEU A 134 -4.71 -24.04 -78.54
N LYS A 135 -5.04 -23.37 -79.67
CA LYS A 135 -5.51 -21.97 -79.66
C LYS A 135 -6.84 -21.83 -78.93
N ASP A 136 -7.80 -22.73 -79.18
CA ASP A 136 -9.09 -22.73 -78.48
C ASP A 136 -8.90 -23.00 -76.98
N GLN A 137 -8.02 -23.93 -76.62
CA GLN A 137 -7.68 -24.20 -75.23
C GLN A 137 -7.02 -22.99 -74.55
N ALA A 138 -6.10 -22.30 -75.22
CA ALA A 138 -5.45 -21.10 -74.70
C ALA A 138 -6.47 -19.97 -74.49
N MET A 139 -7.36 -19.74 -75.45
CA MET A 139 -8.42 -18.73 -75.33
C MET A 139 -9.40 -19.06 -74.20
N GLN A 140 -9.78 -20.34 -74.06
CA GLN A 140 -10.63 -20.78 -72.95
C GLN A 140 -9.94 -20.63 -71.59
N ALA A 141 -8.63 -20.91 -71.50
CA ALA A 141 -7.85 -20.71 -70.29
C ALA A 141 -7.76 -19.23 -69.91
N GLU A 142 -7.53 -18.33 -70.89
CA GLU A 142 -7.49 -16.89 -70.66
C GLU A 142 -8.85 -16.35 -70.17
N LEU A 143 -9.96 -16.82 -70.77
CA LEU A 143 -11.30 -16.47 -70.31
C LEU A 143 -11.58 -16.97 -68.89
N ARG A 144 -11.17 -18.19 -68.54
CA ARG A 144 -11.31 -18.72 -67.17
C ARG A 144 -10.49 -17.91 -66.19
N HIS A 145 -9.22 -17.65 -66.48
CA HIS A 145 -8.35 -16.85 -65.62
C HIS A 145 -8.87 -15.41 -65.46
N SER A 146 -9.39 -14.79 -66.53
CA SER A 146 -10.00 -13.46 -66.45
C SER A 146 -11.25 -13.44 -65.55
N ARG A 147 -12.06 -14.51 -65.58
CA ARG A 147 -13.22 -14.66 -64.67
C ARG A 147 -12.77 -14.87 -63.24
N GLU A 148 -11.84 -15.78 -63.00
CA GLU A 148 -11.27 -16.06 -61.67
C GLU A 148 -10.64 -14.81 -61.06
N LEU A 149 -9.90 -14.01 -61.84
CA LEU A 149 -9.34 -12.74 -61.38
C LEU A 149 -10.43 -11.72 -61.02
N LYS A 150 -11.50 -11.64 -61.79
CA LYS A 150 -12.63 -10.75 -61.49
C LYS A 150 -13.37 -11.19 -60.22
N GLU A 151 -13.60 -12.49 -60.06
CA GLU A 151 -14.22 -13.06 -58.86
C GLU A 151 -13.33 -12.88 -57.63
N ALA A 152 -12.03 -13.14 -57.74
CA ALA A 152 -11.07 -12.92 -56.66
C ALA A 152 -10.97 -11.45 -56.28
N LYS A 153 -10.99 -10.53 -57.24
CA LYS A 153 -11.02 -9.09 -56.99
C LYS A 153 -12.30 -8.67 -56.27
N ALA A 154 -13.47 -9.11 -56.74
CA ALA A 154 -14.74 -8.81 -56.09
C ALA A 154 -14.80 -9.38 -54.66
N ALA A 155 -14.29 -10.60 -54.46
CA ALA A 155 -14.20 -11.21 -53.13
C ALA A 155 -13.24 -10.46 -52.20
N ALA A 156 -12.12 -9.94 -52.72
CA ALA A 156 -11.18 -9.13 -51.95
C ALA A 156 -11.79 -7.77 -51.58
N GLU A 157 -12.49 -7.11 -52.50
CA GLU A 157 -13.21 -5.85 -52.25
C GLU A 157 -14.31 -6.04 -51.20
N ALA A 158 -15.10 -7.12 -51.28
CA ALA A 158 -16.12 -7.42 -50.28
C ALA A 158 -15.53 -7.65 -48.88
N LYS A 159 -14.40 -8.37 -48.78
CA LYS A 159 -13.67 -8.55 -47.50
C LYS A 159 -13.10 -7.24 -46.96
N LEU A 160 -12.62 -6.36 -47.85
CA LEU A 160 -12.14 -5.04 -47.48
C LEU A 160 -13.28 -4.21 -46.88
N ASP A 161 -14.43 -4.16 -47.54
CA ASP A 161 -15.62 -3.44 -47.06
C ASP A 161 -16.14 -3.99 -45.72
N GLU A 162 -16.13 -5.31 -45.54
CA GLU A 162 -16.48 -5.96 -44.27
C GLU A 162 -15.50 -5.55 -43.17
N SER A 163 -14.19 -5.60 -43.43
CA SER A 163 -13.17 -5.18 -42.46
C SER A 163 -13.25 -3.69 -42.10
N PHE A 164 -13.60 -2.83 -43.06
CA PHE A 164 -13.82 -1.41 -42.79
C PHE A 164 -15.07 -1.19 -41.92
N LYS A 165 -16.16 -1.93 -42.16
CA LYS A 165 -17.35 -1.88 -41.30
C LYS A 165 -17.02 -2.34 -39.90
N GLU A 166 -16.30 -3.45 -39.73
CA GLU A 166 -15.85 -3.93 -38.42
C GLU A 166 -14.97 -2.90 -37.70
N PHE A 167 -14.03 -2.28 -38.42
CA PHE A 167 -13.16 -1.24 -37.86
C PHE A 167 -13.96 -0.01 -37.42
N THR A 168 -14.91 0.47 -38.23
CA THR A 168 -15.74 1.63 -37.87
C THR A 168 -16.65 1.34 -36.67
N ASN A 169 -17.24 0.15 -36.60
CA ASN A 169 -18.02 -0.30 -35.46
C ASN A 169 -17.15 -0.40 -34.19
N SER A 170 -15.98 -1.03 -34.29
CA SER A 170 -15.04 -1.16 -33.17
C SER A 170 -14.55 0.21 -32.69
N SER A 171 -14.26 1.12 -33.61
CA SER A 171 -13.87 2.50 -33.29
C SER A 171 -15.00 3.27 -32.57
N ALA A 172 -16.25 3.04 -32.95
CA ALA A 172 -17.40 3.66 -32.28
C ALA A 172 -17.59 3.11 -30.86
N VAL A 173 -17.46 1.80 -30.67
CA VAL A 173 -17.52 1.15 -29.35
C VAL A 173 -16.42 1.70 -28.43
N LEU A 174 -15.17 1.73 -28.88
CA LEU A 174 -14.06 2.25 -28.08
C LEU A 174 -14.22 3.73 -27.71
N ARG A 175 -14.82 4.54 -28.60
CA ARG A 175 -15.14 5.94 -28.29
C ARG A 175 -16.20 6.04 -27.20
N ALA A 176 -17.26 5.22 -27.26
CA ALA A 176 -18.29 5.18 -26.23
C ALA A 176 -17.74 4.70 -24.88
N GLU A 177 -16.89 3.67 -24.87
CA GLU A 177 -16.23 3.17 -23.65
C GLU A 177 -15.29 4.21 -23.05
N LEU A 178 -14.53 4.93 -23.88
CA LEU A 178 -13.67 6.03 -23.41
C LEU A 178 -14.49 7.17 -22.80
N GLU A 179 -15.60 7.55 -23.43
CA GLU A 179 -16.53 8.54 -22.87
C GLU A 179 -17.09 8.08 -21.51
N GLU A 180 -17.52 6.82 -21.40
CA GLU A 180 -17.98 6.24 -20.12
C GLU A 180 -16.88 6.27 -19.04
N GLU A 181 -15.65 5.87 -19.37
CA GLU A 181 -14.52 5.90 -18.44
C GLU A 181 -14.20 7.33 -17.98
N THR A 182 -14.26 8.32 -18.89
CA THR A 182 -14.02 9.72 -18.52
C THR A 182 -15.09 10.26 -17.57
N VAL A 183 -16.36 9.89 -17.79
CA VAL A 183 -17.47 10.24 -16.89
C VAL A 183 -17.29 9.57 -15.53
N ALA A 184 -16.94 8.28 -15.50
CA ALA A 184 -16.70 7.53 -14.27
C ALA A 184 -15.51 8.10 -13.47
N ARG A 185 -14.42 8.48 -14.15
CA ARG A 185 -13.24 9.10 -13.53
C ARG A 185 -13.58 10.46 -12.91
N LYS A 186 -14.37 11.28 -13.62
CA LYS A 186 -14.84 12.56 -13.08
C LYS A 186 -15.72 12.35 -11.85
N ALA A 187 -16.68 11.43 -11.91
CA ALA A 187 -17.53 11.10 -10.76
C ALA A 187 -16.73 10.58 -9.55
N ALA A 188 -15.67 9.79 -9.79
CA ALA A 188 -14.77 9.35 -8.74
C ALA A 188 -13.95 10.50 -8.12
N GLN A 189 -13.47 11.44 -8.95
CA GLN A 189 -12.78 12.65 -8.47
C GLN A 189 -13.71 13.53 -7.63
N ASP A 190 -14.94 13.75 -8.07
CA ASP A 190 -15.94 14.51 -7.34
C ASP A 190 -16.23 13.85 -5.98
N ARG A 191 -16.36 12.51 -5.94
CA ARG A 191 -16.56 11.76 -4.69
C ARG A 191 -15.36 11.83 -3.74
N ILE A 192 -14.13 11.85 -4.26
CA ILE A 192 -12.93 12.03 -3.43
C ILE A 192 -12.94 13.45 -2.84
N ALA A 193 -13.32 14.47 -3.62
CA ALA A 193 -13.41 15.84 -3.14
C ALA A 193 -14.46 15.98 -2.01
N THR A 194 -15.63 15.36 -2.16
CA THR A 194 -16.65 15.37 -1.09
C THR A 194 -16.14 14.67 0.16
N LEU A 195 -15.59 13.46 0.05
CA LEU A 195 -15.06 12.72 1.21
C LEU A 195 -13.92 13.45 1.91
N THR A 196 -13.07 14.16 1.16
CA THR A 196 -11.98 14.98 1.74
C THR A 196 -12.55 16.15 2.53
N THR A 197 -13.63 16.75 2.04
CA THR A 197 -14.34 17.83 2.74
C THR A 197 -15.00 17.31 4.01
N ASP A 198 -15.75 16.22 3.92
CA ASP A 198 -16.40 15.57 5.06
C ASP A 198 -15.37 15.16 6.13
N GLN A 199 -14.22 14.61 5.73
CA GLN A 199 -13.14 14.25 6.64
C GLN A 199 -12.61 15.48 7.41
N ALA A 200 -12.40 16.60 6.72
CA ALA A 200 -11.94 17.83 7.36
C ALA A 200 -12.98 18.39 8.35
N GLU A 201 -14.27 18.25 8.05
CA GLU A 201 -15.34 18.62 8.98
C GLU A 201 -15.36 17.73 10.23
N TYR A 202 -15.21 16.41 10.08
CA TYR A 202 -15.12 15.49 11.21
C TYR A 202 -13.88 15.76 12.07
N ASP A 203 -12.72 15.97 11.45
CA ASP A 203 -11.47 16.29 12.16
C ASP A 203 -11.65 17.58 12.99
N ARG A 204 -12.28 18.60 12.41
CA ARG A 204 -12.61 19.85 13.12
C ARG A 204 -13.57 19.60 14.30
N LEU A 205 -14.62 18.80 14.11
CA LEU A 205 -15.59 18.50 15.16
C LEU A 205 -14.94 17.76 16.34
N VAL A 206 -14.04 16.82 16.05
CA VAL A 206 -13.26 16.10 17.08
C VAL A 206 -12.41 17.07 17.88
N MET A 207 -11.63 17.92 17.21
CA MET A 207 -10.76 18.90 17.88
C MET A 207 -11.57 19.86 18.75
N GLN A 208 -12.71 20.33 18.25
CA GLN A 208 -13.63 21.19 19.02
C GLN A 208 -14.20 20.46 20.24
N THR A 209 -14.58 19.19 20.09
CA THR A 209 -15.13 18.39 21.18
C THR A 209 -14.09 18.12 22.26
N ASP A 210 -12.85 17.77 21.87
CA ASP A 210 -11.73 17.62 22.82
C ASP A 210 -11.41 18.94 23.54
N ALA A 211 -11.40 20.07 22.83
CA ALA A 211 -11.20 21.38 23.43
C ALA A 211 -12.30 21.73 24.45
N VAL A 212 -13.57 21.42 24.15
CA VAL A 212 -14.68 21.61 25.10
C VAL A 212 -14.52 20.68 26.30
N ALA A 213 -14.15 19.42 26.10
CA ALA A 213 -13.92 18.47 27.19
C ALA A 213 -12.78 18.91 28.10
N LEU A 214 -11.67 19.42 27.55
CA LEU A 214 -10.57 19.99 28.31
C LEU A 214 -11.01 21.20 29.14
N ARG A 215 -11.84 22.09 28.58
CA ARG A 215 -12.35 23.27 29.30
C ARG A 215 -13.26 22.89 30.47
N LEU A 216 -14.07 21.84 30.32
CA LEU A 216 -14.96 21.37 31.38
C LEU A 216 -14.21 20.58 32.48
N PHE A 217 -13.13 19.88 32.12
CA PHE A 217 -12.39 18.99 33.01
C PHE A 217 -10.87 19.15 32.82
N PRO A 218 -10.26 20.24 33.33
CA PRO A 218 -8.84 20.50 33.16
C PRO A 218 -7.95 19.38 33.73
N ASP A 219 -8.36 18.76 34.83
CA ASP A 219 -7.62 17.67 35.50
C ASP A 219 -7.50 16.39 34.67
N SER A 220 -8.29 16.28 33.60
CA SER A 220 -8.19 15.18 32.64
C SER A 220 -6.97 15.30 31.70
N GLN A 221 -6.31 16.46 31.65
CA GLN A 221 -5.20 16.74 30.73
C GLN A 221 -4.01 15.79 30.86
N PRO A 222 -3.49 15.47 32.05
CA PRO A 222 -2.38 14.54 32.20
C PRO A 222 -2.73 13.13 31.69
N HIS A 223 -3.98 12.69 31.88
CA HIS A 223 -4.46 11.39 31.41
C HIS A 223 -4.53 11.33 29.89
N ALA A 224 -5.05 12.38 29.26
CA ALA A 224 -5.10 12.53 27.82
C ALA A 224 -3.68 12.52 27.21
N HIS A 225 -2.78 13.35 27.76
CA HIS A 225 -1.40 13.44 27.28
C HIS A 225 -0.68 12.10 27.40
N LYS A 226 -0.76 11.44 28.56
CA LYS A 226 -0.18 10.10 28.76
C LYS A 226 -0.67 9.10 27.70
N LYS A 227 -1.98 9.06 27.43
CA LYS A 227 -2.56 8.13 26.45
C LYS A 227 -2.15 8.43 25.02
N VAL A 228 -2.07 9.71 24.64
CA VAL A 228 -1.56 10.12 23.32
C VAL A 228 -0.09 9.72 23.18
N THR A 229 0.74 9.99 24.18
CA THR A 229 2.18 9.65 24.17
C THR A 229 2.41 8.14 24.10
N GLU A 230 1.68 7.33 24.88
CA GLU A 230 1.71 5.87 24.80
C GLU A 230 1.43 5.38 23.37
N ARG A 231 0.35 5.88 22.76
CA ARG A 231 -0.03 5.54 21.39
C ARG A 231 1.02 5.98 20.37
N ARG A 232 1.60 7.17 20.52
CA ARG A 232 2.61 7.69 19.58
C ARG A 232 3.89 6.85 19.64
N ALA A 233 4.24 6.37 20.84
CA ALA A 233 5.33 5.43 21.05
C ALA A 233 5.05 4.07 20.39
N GLU A 234 3.83 3.53 20.51
CA GLU A 234 3.42 2.28 19.84
C GLU A 234 3.51 2.36 18.32
N GLN A 235 3.27 3.55 17.75
CA GLN A 235 3.34 3.78 16.31
C GLN A 235 4.73 4.16 15.79
N ALA A 236 5.74 4.18 16.67
CA ALA A 236 7.10 4.59 16.33
C ALA A 236 7.15 5.92 15.55
N MET A 237 6.31 6.88 15.95
CA MET A 237 6.24 8.18 15.30
C MET A 237 7.58 8.92 15.42
N SER A 238 8.15 9.35 14.29
CA SER A 238 9.48 10.00 14.26
C SER A 238 9.57 11.31 15.04
N ASN A 239 8.45 11.96 15.33
CA ASN A 239 8.41 13.18 16.12
C ASN A 239 7.31 13.09 17.21
N PRO A 240 7.67 12.76 18.47
CA PRO A 240 6.72 12.69 19.57
C PRO A 240 6.13 14.08 19.94
N ASP A 241 6.81 15.17 19.57
CA ASP A 241 6.44 16.55 19.91
C ASP A 241 5.69 17.27 18.78
N ALA A 242 5.33 16.56 17.70
CA ALA A 242 4.51 17.13 16.65
C ALA A 242 3.13 17.58 17.19
N PRO A 243 2.48 18.62 16.59
CA PRO A 243 1.11 18.97 16.92
C PRO A 243 0.18 17.74 16.88
N TRP A 244 -0.83 17.70 17.73
CA TRP A 244 -1.78 16.59 17.78
C TRP A 244 -2.58 16.51 16.48
N ASP A 245 -2.63 15.32 15.88
CA ASP A 245 -3.51 15.08 14.74
C ASP A 245 -4.96 14.85 15.22
N ALA A 246 -5.92 14.81 14.29
CA ALA A 246 -7.32 14.61 14.65
C ALA A 246 -7.56 13.30 15.42
N TYR A 247 -6.77 12.27 15.14
CA TYR A 247 -6.93 10.97 15.76
C TYR A 247 -6.23 10.89 17.14
N ASP A 248 -5.18 11.68 17.39
CA ASP A 248 -4.63 11.96 18.71
C ASP A 248 -5.66 12.68 19.57
N HIS A 249 -6.40 13.66 19.02
CA HIS A 249 -7.52 14.29 19.72
C HIS A 249 -8.65 13.29 20.04
N LEU A 250 -8.93 12.31 19.17
CA LEU A 250 -9.87 11.22 19.51
C LEU A 250 -9.36 10.36 20.68
N VAL A 251 -8.07 10.01 20.69
CA VAL A 251 -7.46 9.25 21.79
C VAL A 251 -7.52 10.06 23.08
N ALA A 252 -7.13 11.33 23.03
CA ALA A 252 -7.24 12.27 24.15
C ALA A 252 -8.67 12.33 24.69
N LEU A 253 -9.66 12.60 23.82
CA LEU A 253 -11.06 12.64 24.19
C LEU A 253 -11.53 11.34 24.85
N SER A 254 -11.13 10.18 24.30
CA SER A 254 -11.48 8.88 24.89
C SER A 254 -10.90 8.70 26.30
N ALA A 255 -9.65 9.13 26.52
CA ALA A 255 -8.99 9.07 27.81
C ALA A 255 -9.65 10.01 28.82
N ARG A 256 -10.05 11.22 28.39
CA ARG A 256 -10.81 12.15 29.24
C ARG A 256 -12.16 11.56 29.65
N VAL A 257 -12.90 10.98 28.71
CA VAL A 257 -14.20 10.34 29.00
C VAL A 257 -14.04 9.18 29.97
N GLN A 258 -12.97 8.38 29.85
CA GLN A 258 -12.69 7.32 30.81
C GLN A 258 -12.37 7.87 32.20
N HIS A 259 -11.56 8.93 32.28
CA HIS A 259 -11.27 9.61 33.54
C HIS A 259 -12.54 10.17 34.19
N MET A 260 -13.40 10.85 33.42
CA MET A 260 -14.70 11.34 33.90
C MET A 260 -15.55 10.20 34.46
N ARG A 261 -15.65 9.06 33.77
CA ARG A 261 -16.40 7.90 34.28
C ARG A 261 -15.83 7.34 35.58
N ALA A 262 -14.53 7.45 35.81
CA ALA A 262 -13.93 7.05 37.08
C ALA A 262 -14.29 8.04 38.19
N VAL A 263 -14.21 9.34 37.90
CA VAL A 263 -14.65 10.41 38.80
C VAL A 263 -16.13 10.25 39.14
N ASP A 264 -16.99 10.00 38.16
CA ASP A 264 -18.43 9.75 38.36
C ASP A 264 -18.68 8.62 39.35
N ARG A 265 -17.91 7.52 39.29
CA ARG A 265 -18.04 6.42 40.28
C ARG A 265 -17.72 6.87 41.69
N HIS A 266 -16.68 7.69 41.87
CA HIS A 266 -16.32 8.21 43.19
C HIS A 266 -17.30 9.29 43.69
N LEU A 267 -17.92 10.03 42.77
CA LEU A 267 -18.96 10.99 43.09
C LEU A 267 -20.30 10.34 43.46
N VAL A 268 -20.58 9.12 43.00
CA VAL A 268 -21.79 8.37 43.39
C VAL A 268 -21.82 8.09 44.88
N ASP A 269 -20.67 7.75 45.49
CA ASP A 269 -20.59 7.41 46.91
C ASP A 269 -20.44 8.65 47.81
N LEU A 270 -20.13 9.82 47.23
CA LEU A 270 -19.85 11.05 47.98
C LEU A 270 -21.05 11.51 48.86
N PRO A 271 -22.31 11.50 48.38
CA PRO A 271 -23.47 11.82 49.21
C PRO A 271 -23.59 10.91 50.44
N ASP A 272 -23.44 9.60 50.25
CA ASP A 272 -23.57 8.63 51.33
C ASP A 272 -22.48 8.85 52.39
N ARG A 273 -21.23 9.10 51.97
CA ARG A 273 -20.13 9.44 52.89
C ARG A 273 -20.35 10.77 53.60
N ALA A 274 -20.86 11.78 52.91
CA ALA A 274 -21.20 13.06 53.52
C ALA A 274 -22.31 12.90 54.58
N MET A 275 -23.30 12.05 54.31
CA MET A 275 -24.37 11.72 55.27
C MET A 275 -23.84 10.95 56.49
N GLU A 276 -22.91 10.01 56.30
CA GLU A 276 -22.25 9.30 57.42
C GLU A 276 -21.49 10.27 58.33
N ILE A 277 -20.66 11.15 57.75
CA ILE A 277 -19.91 12.17 58.52
C ILE A 277 -20.87 13.11 59.27
N PHE A 278 -21.96 13.52 58.62
CA PHE A 278 -22.97 14.37 59.25
C PHE A 278 -23.57 13.72 60.50
N LYS A 279 -23.98 12.44 60.42
CA LYS A 279 -24.59 11.71 61.55
C LYS A 279 -23.67 11.64 62.76
N GLU A 280 -22.37 11.48 62.54
CA GLU A 280 -21.37 11.42 63.61
C GLU A 280 -21.15 12.80 64.26
N LEU A 281 -21.13 13.87 63.47
CA LEU A 281 -20.88 15.22 63.97
C LEU A 281 -22.10 15.83 64.68
N TRP A 282 -23.31 15.51 64.24
CA TRP A 282 -24.57 16.01 64.80
C TRP A 282 -25.57 14.86 65.05
N PRO A 283 -25.33 14.03 66.08
CA PRO A 283 -26.18 12.87 66.36
C PRO A 283 -27.61 13.23 66.80
N GLU A 284 -27.84 14.48 67.21
CA GLU A 284 -29.14 14.99 67.64
C GLU A 284 -29.92 15.69 66.51
N GLU A 285 -29.28 15.93 65.35
CA GLU A 285 -29.92 16.56 64.20
C GLU A 285 -30.36 15.51 63.18
N ASP A 286 -31.55 15.70 62.60
CA ASP A 286 -32.01 14.87 61.50
C ASP A 286 -31.15 15.11 60.25
N VAL A 287 -30.77 14.04 59.56
CA VAL A 287 -29.92 14.12 58.36
C VAL A 287 -30.66 14.88 57.25
N PRO A 288 -30.09 15.97 56.71
CA PRO A 288 -30.71 16.70 55.63
C PRO A 288 -30.90 15.81 54.39
N VAL A 289 -32.06 15.96 53.73
CA VAL A 289 -32.44 15.12 52.57
C VAL A 289 -31.68 15.49 51.29
N ASN A 290 -31.03 16.67 51.25
CA ASN A 290 -30.37 17.20 50.07
C ASN A 290 -28.88 17.43 50.33
N VAL A 291 -28.04 16.95 49.40
CA VAL A 291 -26.57 17.11 49.41
C VAL A 291 -26.14 18.57 49.52
N THR A 292 -26.88 19.53 48.95
CA THR A 292 -26.52 20.95 49.08
C THR A 292 -26.62 21.43 50.53
N LEU A 293 -27.68 21.00 51.25
CA LEU A 293 -27.87 21.35 52.66
C LEU A 293 -26.84 20.64 53.55
N ILE A 294 -26.48 19.40 53.23
CA ILE A 294 -25.39 18.68 53.90
C ILE A 294 -24.07 19.44 53.70
N SER A 295 -23.76 19.84 52.45
CA SER A 295 -22.55 20.60 52.13
C SER A 295 -22.47 21.92 52.90
N ASP A 296 -23.57 22.70 52.92
CA ASP A 296 -23.62 23.95 53.66
C ASP A 296 -23.42 23.75 55.16
N ARG A 297 -23.98 22.68 55.74
CA ARG A 297 -23.78 22.36 57.16
C ARG A 297 -22.38 21.81 57.45
N LEU A 298 -21.79 21.06 56.53
CA LEU A 298 -20.41 20.55 56.65
C LEU A 298 -19.35 21.67 56.61
N LYS A 299 -19.68 22.89 56.15
CA LYS A 299 -18.78 24.06 56.32
C LYS A 299 -18.50 24.36 57.79
N ASP A 300 -19.45 24.07 58.68
CA ASP A 300 -19.29 24.21 60.13
C ASP A 300 -18.60 23.00 60.78
N ALA A 301 -18.22 21.96 60.01
CA ALA A 301 -17.69 20.72 60.56
C ALA A 301 -16.43 20.94 61.39
N CYS A 302 -15.50 21.80 60.95
CA CYS A 302 -14.29 22.10 61.71
C CYS A 302 -14.61 22.68 63.09
N ARG A 303 -15.51 23.67 63.17
CA ARG A 303 -15.98 24.25 64.43
C ARG A 303 -16.60 23.16 65.31
N ARG A 304 -17.47 22.33 64.73
CA ARG A 304 -18.13 21.24 65.47
C ARG A 304 -17.14 20.20 65.99
N ILE A 305 -16.10 19.86 65.23
CA ILE A 305 -15.02 18.96 65.68
C ILE A 305 -14.26 19.58 66.87
N ARG A 306 -13.99 20.89 66.86
CA ARG A 306 -13.38 21.58 68.01
C ARG A 306 -14.27 21.48 69.24
N GLU A 307 -15.58 21.73 69.11
CA GLU A 307 -16.55 21.54 70.20
C GLU A 307 -16.56 20.10 70.72
N TRP A 308 -16.50 19.11 69.83
CA TRP A 308 -16.39 17.69 70.20
C TRP A 308 -15.10 17.38 70.95
N LYS A 309 -13.97 18.00 70.57
CA LYS A 309 -12.71 17.87 71.31
C LYS A 309 -12.83 18.42 72.74
N CYS A 310 -13.44 19.61 72.90
CA CYS A 310 -13.73 20.17 74.23
C CYS A 310 -14.66 19.26 75.04
N SER A 311 -15.72 18.77 74.41
CA SER A 311 -16.66 17.82 75.00
C SER A 311 -15.95 16.54 75.47
N ALA A 312 -15.11 15.95 74.62
CA ALA A 312 -14.34 14.75 74.96
C ALA A 312 -13.36 15.01 76.11
N ALA A 313 -12.72 16.18 76.14
CA ALA A 313 -11.86 16.60 77.26
C ALA A 313 -12.65 16.71 78.57
N ARG A 314 -13.86 17.31 78.53
CA ARG A 314 -14.78 17.36 79.68
C ARG A 314 -15.19 15.95 80.14
N ALA A 315 -15.58 15.08 79.21
CA ALA A 315 -15.95 13.70 79.51
C ALA A 315 -14.79 12.93 80.15
N GLY A 316 -13.57 13.14 79.67
CA GLY A 316 -12.35 12.57 80.25
C GLY A 316 -12.06 13.10 81.65
N ALA A 317 -12.19 14.41 81.86
CA ALA A 317 -12.02 15.04 83.17
C ALA A 317 -13.05 14.53 84.19
N ASP A 318 -14.33 14.41 83.80
CA ASP A 318 -15.39 13.84 84.62
C ASP A 318 -15.11 12.37 84.98
N ALA A 319 -14.68 11.55 84.02
CA ALA A 319 -14.29 10.16 84.29
C ALA A 319 -13.11 10.07 85.26
N ALA A 320 -12.10 10.93 85.11
CA ALA A 320 -10.95 10.99 86.01
C ALA A 320 -11.35 11.41 87.43
N LEU A 321 -12.20 12.44 87.57
CA LEU A 321 -12.73 12.88 88.85
C LEU A 321 -13.59 11.79 89.51
N ARG A 322 -14.43 11.09 88.75
CA ARG A 322 -15.21 9.96 89.28
C ARG A 322 -14.32 8.87 89.87
N VAL A 323 -13.21 8.54 89.19
CA VAL A 323 -12.23 7.58 89.71
C VAL A 323 -11.54 8.14 90.96
N ALA A 324 -11.11 9.40 90.96
CA ALA A 324 -10.47 10.02 92.12
C ALA A 324 -11.39 10.05 93.35
N CYS A 325 -12.64 10.48 93.18
CA CYS A 325 -13.65 10.50 94.25
C CYS A 325 -14.00 9.10 94.75
N SER A 326 -13.88 8.05 93.92
CA SER A 326 -14.10 6.66 94.37
C SER A 326 -12.99 6.15 95.29
N TRP A 327 -11.80 6.74 95.23
CA TRP A 327 -10.65 6.37 96.08
C TRP A 327 -10.55 7.26 97.32
N TYR A 328 -11.09 8.47 97.25
CA TYR A 328 -11.05 9.47 98.30
C TYR A 328 -12.45 10.06 98.49
N GLU A 329 -13.23 9.49 99.41
CA GLU A 329 -14.63 9.89 99.64
C GLU A 329 -14.76 11.35 100.14
N ASP A 330 -13.77 11.84 100.88
CA ASP A 330 -13.72 13.21 101.43
C ASP A 330 -12.89 14.18 100.57
N LEU A 331 -12.74 13.90 99.27
CA LEU A 331 -11.94 14.74 98.37
C LEU A 331 -12.62 16.09 98.13
N ASP A 332 -11.99 17.17 98.61
CA ASP A 332 -12.43 18.54 98.34
C ASP A 332 -12.16 18.94 96.88
N LEU A 333 -13.22 19.05 96.08
CA LEU A 333 -13.15 19.43 94.66
C LEU A 333 -12.85 20.92 94.46
N ASP A 334 -13.21 21.78 95.42
CA ASP A 334 -12.96 23.21 95.32
C ASP A 334 -11.46 23.50 95.44
N ALA A 335 -10.74 22.67 96.22
CA ALA A 335 -9.28 22.72 96.34
C ALA A 335 -8.53 22.42 95.02
N PHE A 336 -9.14 21.71 94.05
CA PHE A 336 -8.51 21.41 92.74
C PHE A 336 -8.35 22.65 91.85
N HIS A 337 -9.10 23.72 92.09
CA HIS A 337 -8.93 24.97 91.33
C HIS A 337 -7.56 25.63 91.57
N SER A 338 -6.87 25.23 92.65
CA SER A 338 -5.52 25.72 93.00
C SER A 338 -4.39 24.83 92.44
N LEU A 339 -4.66 24.06 91.38
CA LEU A 339 -3.74 23.02 90.89
C LEU A 339 -2.34 23.57 90.58
N ARG A 340 -1.31 22.85 91.04
CA ARG A 340 0.10 23.19 90.81
C ARG A 340 0.52 22.78 89.39
N GLY A 341 0.96 23.75 88.58
CA GLY A 341 1.97 23.45 87.56
C GLY A 341 3.25 22.96 88.24
N ASP A 342 4.00 22.07 87.60
CA ASP A 342 5.30 21.52 88.05
C ASP A 342 5.27 20.25 88.94
N ALA A 343 4.29 19.36 88.81
CA ALA A 343 4.37 18.06 89.47
C ALA A 343 5.54 17.22 88.92
N PRO A 344 6.26 16.43 89.75
CA PRO A 344 7.33 15.53 89.28
C PRO A 344 6.89 14.54 88.19
N THR A 345 5.60 14.19 88.18
CA THR A 345 4.95 13.35 87.17
C THR A 345 4.94 13.95 85.76
N ASP A 346 5.19 15.27 85.65
CA ASP A 346 5.16 16.02 84.39
C ASP A 346 6.57 16.21 83.81
N LYS A 347 7.62 16.01 84.63
CA LYS A 347 9.04 16.23 84.26
C LYS A 347 9.85 14.93 84.14
N ASP A 348 9.54 13.90 84.93
CA ASP A 348 10.22 12.59 84.85
C ASP A 348 9.57 11.70 83.77
N PRO A 349 10.30 11.26 82.73
CA PRO A 349 9.75 10.47 81.63
C PRO A 349 9.17 9.12 82.07
N VAL A 350 9.72 8.47 83.10
CA VAL A 350 9.20 7.18 83.60
C VAL A 350 7.87 7.36 84.32
N LEU A 351 7.75 8.43 85.10
CA LEU A 351 6.51 8.77 85.79
C LEU A 351 5.46 9.31 84.82
N THR A 352 5.87 10.07 83.79
CA THR A 352 5.00 10.52 82.70
C THR A 352 4.43 9.33 81.92
N ALA A 353 5.23 8.33 81.59
CA ALA A 353 4.76 7.13 80.89
C ALA A 353 3.74 6.34 81.73
N LYS A 354 3.98 6.18 83.04
CA LYS A 354 3.00 5.57 83.96
C LYS A 354 1.71 6.38 84.07
N ARG A 355 1.81 7.72 84.14
CA ARG A 355 0.65 8.63 84.12
C ARG A 355 -0.15 8.48 82.83
N GLN A 356 0.51 8.42 81.68
CA GLN A 356 -0.12 8.22 80.37
C GLN A 356 -0.81 6.85 80.26
N ASP A 357 -0.18 5.74 80.70
CA ASP A 357 -0.84 4.42 80.76
C ASP A 357 -2.14 4.45 81.56
N ARG A 358 -2.12 5.12 82.73
CA ARG A 358 -3.33 5.29 83.55
C ARG A 358 -4.37 6.18 82.88
N ALA A 359 -3.95 7.27 82.23
CA ALA A 359 -4.85 8.13 81.46
C ALA A 359 -5.55 7.37 80.32
N TYR A 360 -4.84 6.48 79.62
CA TYR A 360 -5.45 5.61 78.60
C TYR A 360 -6.55 4.72 79.19
N ARG A 361 -6.32 4.10 80.35
CA ARG A 361 -7.35 3.27 81.01
C ARG A 361 -8.55 4.08 81.49
N ILE A 362 -8.34 5.31 81.97
CA ILE A 362 -9.42 6.20 82.37
C ILE A 362 -10.23 6.65 81.15
N ALA A 363 -9.57 6.88 80.01
CA ALA A 363 -10.24 7.26 78.76
C ALA A 363 -11.23 6.17 78.27
N GLU A 364 -10.98 4.89 78.54
CA GLU A 364 -11.94 3.81 78.24
C GLU A 364 -13.27 3.95 79.02
N CYS A 365 -13.21 4.62 80.17
CA CYS A 365 -14.38 4.90 81.02
C CYS A 365 -15.02 6.26 80.71
N ALA A 366 -14.46 7.04 79.78
CA ALA A 366 -14.98 8.35 79.40
C ALA A 366 -16.05 8.21 78.29
N HIS A 367 -17.19 8.88 78.47
CA HIS A 367 -18.31 8.84 77.54
C HIS A 367 -18.10 9.78 76.33
N ILE A 368 -17.04 9.57 75.55
CA ILE A 368 -16.63 10.45 74.44
C ILE A 368 -17.57 10.43 73.22
N ARG A 369 -18.52 9.50 73.17
CA ARG A 369 -19.51 9.39 72.08
C ARG A 369 -20.76 10.24 72.30
N THR A 370 -20.90 10.81 73.49
CA THR A 370 -22.02 11.70 73.81
C THR A 370 -21.48 13.11 73.91
N PHE A 371 -22.11 14.04 73.18
CA PHE A 371 -21.72 15.44 73.25
C PHE A 371 -22.12 16.02 74.61
N ILE A 372 -21.16 16.57 75.33
CA ILE A 372 -21.34 17.25 76.62
C ILE A 372 -21.14 18.75 76.36
N PRO A 373 -22.21 19.57 76.35
CA PRO A 373 -22.10 21.01 76.12
C PRO A 373 -21.37 21.71 77.29
N PRO A 374 -20.79 22.89 77.06
CA PRO A 374 -20.23 23.70 78.14
C PRO A 374 -21.32 24.09 79.16
N PRO A 375 -20.99 24.15 80.46
CA PRO A 375 -21.85 24.78 81.44
C PRO A 375 -22.18 26.24 81.05
N PRO A 376 -23.40 26.73 81.31
CA PRO A 376 -23.88 28.03 80.81
C PRO A 376 -23.04 29.24 81.23
N ASP A 377 -22.25 29.11 82.31
CA ASP A 377 -21.42 30.18 82.86
C ASP A 377 -19.91 30.04 82.53
N VAL A 378 -19.51 29.01 81.78
CA VAL A 378 -18.11 28.73 81.42
C VAL A 378 -17.92 28.90 79.91
N LYS A 379 -17.20 29.94 79.50
CA LYS A 379 -16.79 30.11 78.10
C LYS A 379 -15.72 29.07 77.78
N ASP A 380 -15.90 28.31 76.70
CA ASP A 380 -14.85 27.44 76.18
C ASP A 380 -13.64 28.31 75.79
N ALA A 381 -12.47 28.02 76.36
CA ALA A 381 -11.25 28.82 76.21
C ALA A 381 -10.60 28.73 74.81
N LEU A 382 -11.18 27.94 73.90
CA LEU A 382 -10.81 27.88 72.49
C LEU A 382 -11.62 28.93 71.74
N THR A 383 -11.40 30.21 72.05
CA THR A 383 -11.87 31.32 71.23
C THR A 383 -11.03 31.39 69.95
N ASP A 384 -11.67 31.78 68.86
CA ASP A 384 -11.25 31.72 67.45
C ASP A 384 -9.97 32.51 67.06
N ASP A 385 -9.19 32.98 68.03
CA ASP A 385 -8.09 33.96 67.83
C ASP A 385 -6.73 33.32 67.46
N GLU A 386 -6.66 32.02 67.17
CA GLU A 386 -5.40 31.35 66.76
C GLU A 386 -5.32 30.98 65.26
N GLU A 387 -6.26 31.44 64.41
CA GLU A 387 -6.26 31.17 62.95
C GLU A 387 -6.12 32.44 62.07
N GLU A 388 -5.50 33.52 62.57
CA GLU A 388 -4.95 34.61 61.73
C GLU A 388 -3.42 34.67 61.91
N VAL A 389 -2.71 33.72 61.31
CA VAL A 389 -1.33 33.98 60.87
C VAL A 389 -1.43 34.16 59.37
N GLU A 390 -1.54 35.42 58.96
CA GLU A 390 -1.32 35.81 57.58
C GLU A 390 0.06 35.29 57.18
N ASP A 391 0.12 34.47 56.13
CA ASP A 391 1.35 34.21 55.40
C ASP A 391 1.76 35.54 54.74
N GLU A 392 2.41 36.41 55.51
CA GLU A 392 3.08 37.59 54.97
C GLU A 392 4.22 37.12 54.06
N GLU A 393 4.13 37.63 52.83
CA GLU A 393 5.11 37.52 51.76
C GLU A 393 6.48 37.99 52.23
N ASP A 394 7.42 37.05 52.44
CA ASP A 394 8.85 37.37 52.48
C ASP A 394 9.40 37.36 51.04
N GLU A 395 9.13 38.45 50.31
CA GLU A 395 10.04 38.92 49.25
C GLU A 395 11.07 39.87 49.88
N GLU A 396 12.28 39.38 50.13
CA GLU A 396 13.48 40.23 50.10
C GLU A 396 14.64 39.48 49.45
N ALA A 397 15.29 40.21 48.56
CA ALA A 397 16.30 39.74 47.64
C ALA A 397 17.67 39.64 48.35
N GLY A 398 18.42 38.60 48.02
CA GLY A 398 19.84 38.47 48.35
C GLY A 398 20.62 37.97 47.15
N GLU A 399 21.27 38.91 46.45
CA GLU A 399 22.22 38.66 45.37
C GLU A 399 23.38 37.73 45.79
N GLY A 400 23.78 36.86 44.85
CA GLY A 400 25.18 36.50 44.60
C GLY A 400 25.83 35.50 45.56
N ASP A 401 26.10 34.28 45.09
CA ASP A 401 27.38 33.94 44.48
C ASP A 401 27.39 32.46 44.06
N ALA A 402 28.12 32.14 42.99
CA ALA A 402 28.40 30.79 42.53
C ALA A 402 29.88 30.72 42.12
N PRO A 403 30.53 29.55 41.99
CA PRO A 403 30.46 28.26 42.69
C PRO A 403 31.93 27.87 43.14
N PRO A 404 32.41 26.62 43.35
CA PRO A 404 32.41 25.51 42.37
C PRO A 404 32.34 24.07 42.95
N GLU A 405 32.46 23.13 42.01
CA GLU A 405 32.30 21.68 42.03
C GLU A 405 33.28 20.83 42.88
N GLU A 406 32.93 19.53 42.90
CA GLU A 406 33.74 18.30 43.03
C GLU A 406 34.13 17.78 44.43
N GLY A 407 33.76 16.51 44.68
CA GLY A 407 34.25 15.73 45.83
C GLY A 407 33.49 14.45 46.12
N ASN A 408 33.52 13.49 45.19
CA ASN A 408 32.91 12.17 45.28
C ASN A 408 33.80 11.16 46.04
N VAL A 409 33.46 10.68 47.26
CA VAL A 409 33.87 9.35 47.81
C VAL A 409 32.90 8.86 48.93
N PRO A 410 32.36 7.61 48.87
CA PRO A 410 31.63 6.93 49.96
C PRO A 410 32.52 6.20 51.01
N PRO A 411 31.94 5.62 52.09
CA PRO A 411 32.61 5.39 53.37
C PRO A 411 33.37 4.05 53.48
N GLU A 412 34.44 4.05 54.28
CA GLU A 412 35.20 2.86 54.66
C GLU A 412 34.94 2.52 56.15
N ALA A 413 34.35 1.35 56.37
CA ALA A 413 34.45 0.54 57.60
C ALA A 413 34.79 -0.89 57.09
N PRO A 414 35.51 -1.78 57.80
CA PRO A 414 35.28 -2.11 59.22
C PRO A 414 36.53 -2.60 60.00
N GLY A 415 36.41 -2.89 61.29
CA GLY A 415 37.33 -3.85 61.91
C GLY A 415 37.44 -3.89 63.42
N ALA A 416 36.95 -5.01 63.97
CA ALA A 416 37.41 -5.69 65.18
C ALA A 416 36.96 -5.13 66.55
N GLY A 417 36.05 -5.89 67.18
CA GLY A 417 35.93 -5.96 68.65
C GLY A 417 37.17 -6.62 69.29
N PRO A 418 37.20 -6.86 70.61
CA PRO A 418 36.19 -7.70 71.27
C PRO A 418 35.76 -7.27 72.70
N HIS A 419 34.65 -7.88 73.15
CA HIS A 419 34.14 -8.01 74.53
C HIS A 419 35.22 -8.36 75.59
N PRO A 420 34.99 -8.10 76.90
CA PRO A 420 34.28 -9.07 77.77
C PRO A 420 33.20 -8.46 78.71
N PRO A 421 32.46 -9.30 79.47
CA PRO A 421 31.18 -8.99 80.12
C PRO A 421 31.34 -8.67 81.63
N VAL A 422 30.23 -8.82 82.40
CA VAL A 422 30.10 -8.81 83.88
C VAL A 422 29.62 -7.42 84.38
N VAL A 423 28.46 -7.19 85.01
CA VAL A 423 27.46 -7.95 85.81
C VAL A 423 26.06 -7.45 85.44
#